data_AF-A0AAN6VCU7-F1
#
_entry.id   AF-A0AAN6VCU7-F1
#
_cell.length_a   1.000
_cell.length_b   1.000
_cell.length_c   1.000
_cell.angle_alpha   90.00
_cell.angle_beta   90.00
_cell.angle_gamma   90.00
#
_symmetry.space_group_name_H-M   'P 1'
#
loop_
_entity.id
_entity.type
_entity.pdbx_description
1 polymer ?
#
loop_
_entity_poly.entity_id
_entity_poly.type
_entity_poly.pdbx_seq_one_letter_code
_entity_poly.pdbx_strand_id
1 'polypeptide(L)'
;MAFPLQSVAVPELKELCQALWDWKLCADCQEDIEGRSRPSRRCREVNDCPWGQRSERLGPFFDFYREVTSSYVPDFFGDEDQALRGHRDVFDIIRLTRRYGHTLPRTECVDEYFATRRNDVNGQTLVPESDQSRAFDLAARVLTMTNVVGPDGQDLPNQTDNGDEGGIGSLPPAVWTPTKCLQDSLVDFFPSRIHPSLQAGDPQATVIKNNLTAEMLRKVAGIRIERTDNLRDHLKFDPTAGVALVFHHTSVLKEHLLATKTREDDEAPPPCLPRELALETLYTLQLLFPPGGNSQAMLRNLVSKHGFDPDSLRFGTAVLELSPYERKRALCFPVWGTRLMDLYDEVENPKPRGRLDVWLERRSKSRHMMLATTVGVFAAVILGLLGLCETYFRTNVPAAIRGYQ
;
A
#
# COMPACT_ATOMS: atom_id res chain seq x y z
N MET A 1 -22.74 -20.77 -17.80
CA MET A 1 -21.34 -21.14 -17.54
C MET A 1 -21.04 -20.72 -16.13
N ALA A 2 -20.66 -21.64 -15.25
CA ALA A 2 -20.29 -21.30 -13.88
C ALA A 2 -18.78 -21.07 -13.85
N PHE A 3 -18.32 -19.91 -13.39
CA PHE A 3 -16.91 -19.73 -13.09
C PHE A 3 -16.61 -20.43 -11.76
N PRO A 4 -15.55 -21.24 -11.66
CA PRO A 4 -15.33 -22.15 -10.52
C PRO A 4 -15.18 -21.42 -9.18
N LEU A 5 -14.80 -20.14 -9.22
CA LEU A 5 -14.53 -19.30 -8.06
C LEU A 5 -15.52 -18.12 -7.90
N GLN A 6 -16.63 -18.12 -8.65
CA GLN A 6 -17.55 -16.98 -8.67
C GLN A 6 -18.24 -16.74 -7.33
N SER A 7 -18.53 -17.81 -6.60
CA SER A 7 -19.34 -17.77 -5.39
C SER A 7 -18.57 -18.36 -4.21
N VAL A 8 -18.27 -17.50 -3.23
CA VAL A 8 -17.63 -17.93 -1.98
C VAL A 8 -18.66 -18.19 -0.89
N ALA A 9 -18.72 -19.40 -0.36
CA ALA A 9 -19.54 -19.79 0.78
C ALA A 9 -18.81 -19.55 2.11
N VAL A 10 -19.57 -19.53 3.21
CA VAL A 10 -19.01 -19.37 4.57
C VAL A 10 -18.04 -20.51 4.95
N PRO A 11 -18.32 -21.79 4.65
CA PRO A 11 -17.39 -22.88 4.88
C PRO A 11 -16.02 -22.67 4.21
N GLU A 12 -16.01 -22.16 2.98
CA GLU A 12 -14.78 -21.86 2.24
C GLU A 12 -13.99 -20.72 2.90
N LEU A 13 -14.67 -19.71 3.44
CA LEU A 13 -13.98 -18.66 4.22
C LEU A 13 -13.37 -19.20 5.52
N LYS A 14 -14.02 -20.17 6.18
CA LYS A 14 -13.44 -20.85 7.35
C LYS A 14 -12.18 -21.62 6.97
N GLU A 15 -12.25 -22.37 5.88
CA GLU A 15 -11.11 -23.13 5.36
C GLU A 15 -9.97 -22.22 4.88
N LEU A 16 -10.28 -21.08 4.27
CA LEU A 16 -9.30 -20.05 3.91
C LEU A 16 -8.50 -19.59 5.14
N CYS A 17 -9.16 -19.32 6.26
CA CYS A 17 -8.49 -18.92 7.50
C CYS A 17 -7.59 -20.05 8.06
N GLN A 18 -7.98 -21.32 7.90
CA GLN A 18 -7.11 -22.46 8.23
C GLN A 18 -5.89 -22.49 7.31
N ALA A 19 -6.08 -22.28 6.00
CA ALA A 19 -4.99 -22.28 5.03
C ALA A 19 -4.01 -21.13 5.23
N LEU A 20 -4.47 -19.94 5.62
CA LEU A 20 -3.62 -18.75 5.79
C LEU A 20 -2.93 -18.67 7.15
N TRP A 21 -3.63 -19.02 8.23
CA TRP A 21 -3.19 -18.72 9.60
C TRP A 21 -3.23 -19.93 10.53
N ASP A 22 -3.43 -21.15 10.00
CA ASP A 22 -3.49 -22.39 10.78
C ASP A 22 -4.55 -22.34 11.91
N TRP A 23 -5.66 -21.61 11.69
CA TRP A 23 -6.71 -21.46 12.69
C TRP A 23 -7.25 -22.82 13.16
N LYS A 24 -7.12 -23.11 14.46
CA LYS A 24 -7.75 -24.27 15.10
C LYS A 24 -9.22 -23.95 15.37
N LEU A 25 -10.10 -24.43 14.50
CA LEU A 25 -11.53 -24.22 14.61
C LEU A 25 -12.17 -25.21 15.60
N CYS A 26 -13.30 -24.83 16.20
CA CYS A 26 -14.07 -25.75 17.05
C CYS A 26 -14.79 -26.81 16.21
N ALA A 27 -15.30 -27.86 16.88
CA ALA A 27 -16.00 -28.98 16.23
C ALA A 27 -17.16 -28.51 15.34
N ASP A 28 -18.01 -27.59 15.84
CA ASP A 28 -19.13 -27.03 15.06
C ASP A 28 -18.66 -26.34 13.77
N CYS A 29 -17.58 -25.56 13.85
CA CYS A 29 -17.04 -24.88 12.67
C CYS A 29 -16.37 -25.85 11.70
N GLN A 30 -15.83 -26.96 12.20
CA GLN A 30 -15.24 -28.01 11.40
C GLN A 30 -16.32 -28.84 10.68
N GLU A 31 -17.43 -29.15 11.35
CA GLU A 31 -18.60 -29.81 10.73
C GLU A 31 -19.23 -28.97 9.61
N ASP A 32 -19.23 -27.63 9.76
CA ASP A 32 -19.68 -26.70 8.72
C ASP A 32 -18.82 -26.77 7.45
N ILE A 33 -17.50 -26.99 7.60
CA ILE A 33 -16.57 -27.18 6.47
C ILE A 33 -16.84 -28.51 5.78
N GLU A 34 -17.06 -29.57 6.56
CA GLU A 34 -17.27 -30.92 6.05
C GLU A 34 -18.69 -31.15 5.52
N GLY A 35 -19.55 -30.14 5.55
CA GLY A 35 -20.93 -30.21 5.06
C GLY A 35 -21.84 -31.10 5.92
N ARG A 36 -21.41 -31.43 7.15
CA ARG A 36 -22.20 -32.24 8.09
C ARG A 36 -23.26 -31.43 8.83
N SER A 37 -23.12 -30.10 8.86
CA SER A 37 -24.05 -29.16 9.48
C SER A 37 -24.50 -28.07 8.50
N ARG A 38 -25.56 -27.33 8.86
CA ARG A 38 -26.03 -26.19 8.06
C ARG A 38 -25.01 -25.05 8.17
N PRO A 39 -24.55 -24.46 7.05
CA PRO A 39 -23.57 -23.38 7.06
C PRO A 39 -24.00 -22.23 7.98
N SER A 40 -23.24 -21.99 9.05
CA SER A 40 -23.50 -20.89 9.98
C SER A 40 -22.45 -19.80 9.84
N ARG A 41 -22.92 -18.55 9.70
CA ARG A 41 -22.06 -17.36 9.81
C ARG A 41 -21.48 -17.19 11.21
N ARG A 42 -22.18 -17.66 12.25
CA ARG A 42 -21.80 -17.46 13.65
C ARG A 42 -21.27 -18.76 14.25
N CYS A 43 -20.16 -18.65 14.98
CA CYS A 43 -19.69 -19.72 15.86
C CYS A 43 -20.53 -19.75 17.14
N ARG A 44 -20.81 -20.95 17.68
CA ARG A 44 -21.42 -21.09 19.01
C ARG A 44 -20.40 -20.91 20.14
N GLU A 45 -19.18 -21.38 19.93
CA GLU A 45 -18.04 -21.20 20.84
C GLU A 45 -17.33 -19.88 20.57
N VAL A 46 -17.97 -18.77 20.93
CA VAL A 46 -17.47 -17.42 20.63
C VAL A 46 -16.15 -17.11 21.33
N ASN A 47 -15.90 -17.72 22.50
CA ASN A 47 -14.73 -17.40 23.33
C ASN A 47 -13.52 -18.31 23.10
N ASP A 48 -13.69 -19.47 22.48
CA ASP A 48 -12.59 -20.44 22.32
C ASP A 48 -12.25 -20.71 20.85
N CYS A 49 -13.12 -20.29 19.92
CA CYS A 49 -12.89 -20.43 18.48
C CYS A 49 -12.41 -19.11 17.85
N PRO A 50 -11.27 -19.11 17.13
CA PRO A 50 -10.82 -17.97 16.32
C PRO A 50 -11.89 -17.38 15.41
N TRP A 51 -12.71 -18.25 14.79
CA TRP A 51 -13.81 -17.82 13.93
C TRP A 51 -14.83 -16.98 14.70
N GLY A 52 -15.24 -17.43 15.89
CA GLY A 52 -16.21 -16.70 16.73
C GLY A 52 -15.68 -15.35 17.21
N GLN A 53 -14.39 -15.29 17.56
CA GLN A 53 -13.78 -14.08 18.12
C GLN A 53 -13.38 -13.02 17.07
N ARG A 54 -12.90 -13.46 15.90
CA ARG A 54 -12.09 -12.60 15.01
C ARG A 54 -12.63 -12.50 13.58
N SER A 55 -13.42 -13.47 13.10
CA SER A 55 -13.89 -13.48 11.70
C SER A 55 -14.70 -12.25 11.29
N GLU A 56 -15.49 -11.67 12.20
CA GLU A 56 -16.29 -10.47 11.91
C GLU A 56 -15.42 -9.28 11.48
N ARG A 57 -14.20 -9.19 12.02
CA ARG A 57 -13.24 -8.11 11.70
C ARG A 57 -12.61 -8.28 10.33
N LEU A 58 -12.63 -9.49 9.78
CA LEU A 58 -12.05 -9.82 8.48
C LEU A 58 -13.03 -9.60 7.32
N GLY A 59 -14.20 -8.98 7.56
CA GLY A 59 -15.18 -8.67 6.51
C GLY A 59 -14.56 -8.04 5.25
N PRO A 60 -13.81 -6.92 5.36
CA PRO A 60 -13.15 -6.30 4.21
C PRO A 60 -12.20 -7.23 3.46
N PHE A 61 -11.49 -8.10 4.18
CA PHE A 61 -10.61 -9.09 3.57
C PHE A 61 -11.39 -10.19 2.84
N PHE A 62 -12.52 -10.63 3.39
CA PHE A 62 -13.38 -11.59 2.70
C PHE A 62 -14.02 -10.99 1.44
N ASP A 63 -14.32 -9.69 1.44
CA ASP A 63 -14.77 -8.97 0.25
C ASP A 63 -13.65 -8.90 -0.81
N PHE A 64 -12.43 -8.56 -0.40
CA PHE A 64 -11.24 -8.63 -1.25
C PHE A 64 -11.04 -10.03 -1.84
N TYR A 65 -11.13 -11.09 -1.02
CA TYR A 65 -10.98 -12.46 -1.49
C TYR A 65 -12.03 -12.82 -2.55
N ARG A 66 -13.30 -12.46 -2.30
CA ARG A 66 -14.40 -12.66 -3.27
C ARG A 66 -14.12 -11.95 -4.58
N GLU A 67 -13.72 -10.69 -4.53
CA GLU A 67 -13.42 -9.89 -5.71
C GLU A 67 -12.29 -10.51 -6.52
N VAL A 68 -11.16 -10.79 -5.87
CA VAL A 68 -9.96 -11.31 -6.53
C VAL A 68 -10.21 -12.71 -7.12
N THR A 69 -10.88 -13.60 -6.39
CA THR A 69 -11.17 -14.95 -6.90
C THR A 69 -12.24 -14.97 -7.98
N SER A 70 -13.24 -14.08 -7.92
CA SER A 70 -14.25 -13.96 -8.98
C SER A 70 -13.69 -13.48 -10.32
N SER A 71 -12.51 -12.85 -10.32
CA SER A 71 -11.82 -12.39 -11.52
C SER A 71 -11.04 -13.48 -12.25
N TYR A 72 -10.94 -14.68 -11.67
CA TYR A 72 -10.23 -15.80 -12.28
C TYR A 72 -11.02 -16.38 -13.47
N VAL A 73 -10.36 -16.42 -14.62
CA VAL A 73 -10.90 -17.01 -15.85
C VAL A 73 -9.94 -18.11 -16.30
N PRO A 74 -10.38 -19.39 -16.34
CA PRO A 74 -9.54 -20.46 -16.87
C PRO A 74 -9.40 -20.37 -18.38
N ASP A 75 -8.31 -20.91 -18.92
CA ASP A 75 -8.08 -20.93 -20.38
C ASP A 75 -9.03 -21.91 -21.11
N PHE A 76 -9.44 -22.99 -20.43
CA PHE A 76 -10.34 -24.00 -20.97
C PHE A 76 -11.52 -24.27 -20.03
N PHE A 77 -12.70 -24.53 -20.61
CA PHE A 77 -13.95 -24.69 -19.88
C PHE A 77 -14.30 -26.17 -19.53
N GLY A 78 -13.30 -27.06 -19.44
CA GLY A 78 -13.47 -28.44 -18.99
C GLY A 78 -12.98 -28.66 -17.56
N ASP A 79 -13.74 -29.37 -16.72
CA ASP A 79 -13.40 -29.58 -15.29
C ASP A 79 -12.04 -30.29 -15.10
N GLU A 80 -11.65 -31.17 -16.03
CA GLU A 80 -10.39 -31.92 -15.96
C GLU A 80 -9.16 -31.03 -16.26
N ASP A 81 -9.33 -30.03 -17.13
CA ASP A 81 -8.23 -29.27 -17.76
C ASP A 81 -7.96 -27.91 -17.07
N GLN A 82 -8.77 -27.54 -16.08
CA GLN A 82 -8.62 -26.29 -15.31
C GLN A 82 -7.59 -26.42 -14.19
N ALA A 83 -6.81 -25.36 -13.97
CA ALA A 83 -5.90 -25.28 -12.84
C ALA A 83 -6.68 -25.24 -11.52
N LEU A 84 -7.69 -24.36 -11.43
CA LEU A 84 -8.54 -24.20 -10.26
C LEU A 84 -9.98 -24.65 -10.55
N ARG A 85 -10.38 -25.77 -9.95
CA ARG A 85 -11.74 -26.34 -10.05
C ARG A 85 -12.67 -25.79 -8.97
N GLY A 86 -12.10 -25.25 -7.90
CA GLY A 86 -12.83 -24.56 -6.85
C GLY A 86 -11.90 -23.91 -5.83
N HIS A 87 -12.48 -23.33 -4.78
CA HIS A 87 -11.72 -22.60 -3.74
C HIS A 87 -10.71 -23.49 -3.00
N ARG A 88 -10.98 -24.80 -2.90
CA ARG A 88 -10.08 -25.76 -2.28
C ARG A 88 -8.72 -25.85 -2.96
N ASP A 89 -8.66 -25.77 -4.30
CA ASP A 89 -7.39 -25.76 -5.03
C ASP A 89 -6.55 -24.52 -4.64
N VAL A 90 -7.19 -23.36 -4.49
CA VAL A 90 -6.51 -22.13 -4.01
C VAL A 90 -5.93 -22.35 -2.62
N PHE A 91 -6.68 -23.00 -1.72
CA PHE A 91 -6.22 -23.28 -0.35
C PHE A 91 -5.05 -24.26 -0.33
N ASP A 92 -5.07 -25.28 -1.19
CA ASP A 92 -3.99 -26.25 -1.28
C ASP A 92 -2.71 -25.62 -1.85
N ILE A 93 -2.82 -24.74 -2.85
CA ILE A 93 -1.69 -23.95 -3.35
C ILE A 93 -1.17 -23.00 -2.26
N ILE A 94 -2.04 -22.35 -1.49
CA ILE A 94 -1.64 -21.51 -0.34
C ILE A 94 -0.86 -22.36 0.68
N ARG A 95 -1.36 -23.54 1.05
CA ARG A 95 -0.70 -24.44 2.02
C ARG A 95 0.67 -24.89 1.50
N LEU A 96 0.76 -25.29 0.23
CA LEU A 96 2.02 -25.66 -0.42
C LEU A 96 3.01 -24.50 -0.41
N THR A 97 2.56 -23.32 -0.84
CA THR A 97 3.38 -22.10 -0.88
C THR A 97 3.83 -21.68 0.52
N ARG A 98 3.00 -21.85 1.55
CA ARG A 98 3.40 -21.60 2.94
C ARG A 98 4.44 -22.59 3.44
N ARG A 99 4.33 -23.86 3.04
CA ARG A 99 5.27 -24.92 3.44
C ARG A 99 6.65 -24.72 2.82
N TYR A 100 6.70 -24.37 1.54
CA TYR A 100 7.95 -24.33 0.76
C TYR A 100 8.37 -22.95 0.28
N GLY A 101 7.62 -21.89 0.60
CA GLY A 101 7.83 -20.54 0.05
C GLY A 101 9.15 -19.87 0.41
N HIS A 102 9.98 -20.52 1.24
CA HIS A 102 11.32 -20.09 1.65
C HIS A 102 12.43 -21.02 1.16
N THR A 103 12.10 -22.15 0.53
CA THR A 103 13.06 -23.18 0.11
C THR A 103 12.95 -23.50 -1.36
N LEU A 104 11.73 -23.68 -1.89
CA LEU A 104 11.53 -24.11 -3.27
C LEU A 104 11.30 -22.91 -4.20
N PRO A 105 11.92 -22.90 -5.39
CA PRO A 105 11.57 -21.99 -6.48
C PRO A 105 10.11 -22.13 -6.90
N ARG A 106 9.57 -21.08 -7.54
CA ARG A 106 8.21 -21.09 -8.08
C ARG A 106 7.96 -22.28 -9.00
N THR A 107 8.87 -22.56 -9.93
CA THR A 107 8.70 -23.64 -10.93
C THR A 107 8.56 -24.99 -10.26
N GLU A 108 9.37 -25.26 -9.23
CA GLU A 108 9.31 -26.52 -8.50
C GLU A 108 8.01 -26.66 -7.71
N CYS A 109 7.49 -25.58 -7.14
CA CYS A 109 6.19 -25.60 -6.47
C CYS A 109 5.04 -25.87 -7.44
N VAL A 110 5.08 -25.24 -8.63
CA VAL A 110 4.10 -25.46 -9.70
C VAL A 110 4.16 -26.92 -10.16
N ASP A 111 5.36 -27.41 -10.44
CA ASP A 111 5.59 -28.80 -10.86
C ASP A 111 5.12 -29.81 -9.81
N GLU A 112 5.43 -29.59 -8.53
CA GLU A 112 5.00 -30.48 -7.43
C GLU A 112 3.47 -30.54 -7.32
N TYR A 113 2.79 -29.39 -7.39
CA TYR A 113 1.33 -29.33 -7.29
C TYR A 113 0.64 -30.05 -8.46
N PHE A 114 1.10 -29.80 -9.69
CA PHE A 114 0.48 -30.34 -10.90
C PHE A 114 1.04 -31.70 -11.33
N ALA A 115 2.05 -32.26 -10.66
CA ALA A 115 2.62 -33.58 -10.95
C ALA A 115 1.57 -34.69 -10.98
N THR A 116 0.59 -34.62 -10.08
CA THR A 116 -0.52 -35.60 -9.98
C THR A 116 -1.53 -35.50 -11.13
N ARG A 117 -1.46 -34.45 -11.95
CA ARG A 117 -2.35 -34.17 -13.09
C ARG A 117 -1.64 -34.33 -14.44
N ARG A 118 -0.53 -35.07 -14.47
CA ARG A 118 0.17 -35.43 -15.72
C ARG A 118 -0.51 -36.63 -16.38
N ASN A 119 -0.62 -36.60 -17.70
CA ASN A 119 -1.17 -37.70 -18.47
C ASN A 119 -0.08 -38.78 -18.69
N ASP A 120 -0.39 -40.04 -18.35
CA ASP A 120 0.50 -41.20 -18.44
C ASP A 120 1.06 -41.43 -19.86
N VAL A 121 0.37 -40.96 -20.89
CA VAL A 121 0.71 -41.27 -22.29
C VAL A 121 1.85 -40.40 -22.85
N ASN A 122 1.96 -39.14 -22.42
CA ASN A 122 2.93 -38.17 -22.97
C ASN A 122 3.75 -37.42 -21.90
N GLY A 123 3.49 -37.63 -20.60
CA GLY A 123 4.18 -36.93 -19.51
C GLY A 123 3.87 -35.42 -19.41
N GLN A 124 3.00 -34.89 -20.27
CA GLN A 124 2.54 -33.51 -20.26
C GLN A 124 1.39 -33.34 -19.25
N THR A 125 1.36 -32.19 -18.56
CA THR A 125 0.24 -31.79 -17.70
C THR A 125 -1.00 -31.54 -18.56
N LEU A 126 -2.16 -32.02 -18.09
CA LEU A 126 -3.45 -31.73 -18.76
C LEU A 126 -3.83 -30.24 -18.70
N VAL A 127 -3.29 -29.53 -17.70
CA VAL A 127 -3.55 -28.10 -17.45
C VAL A 127 -2.53 -27.23 -18.21
N PRO A 128 -2.93 -26.17 -18.92
CA PRO A 128 -2.01 -25.24 -19.58
C PRO A 128 -1.11 -24.49 -18.60
N GLU A 129 0.15 -24.27 -18.98
CA GLU A 129 1.15 -23.57 -18.15
C GLU A 129 0.71 -22.15 -17.75
N SER A 130 0.03 -21.42 -18.64
CA SER A 130 -0.54 -20.10 -18.37
C SER A 130 -1.58 -20.14 -17.25
N ASP A 131 -2.43 -21.17 -17.22
CA ASP A 131 -3.45 -21.34 -16.19
C ASP A 131 -2.85 -21.77 -14.84
N GLN A 132 -1.84 -22.65 -14.88
CA GLN A 132 -1.05 -23.00 -13.70
C GLN A 132 -0.40 -21.76 -13.08
N SER A 133 0.18 -20.89 -13.91
CA SER A 133 0.83 -19.65 -13.46
C SER A 133 -0.18 -18.68 -12.83
N ARG A 134 -1.34 -18.46 -13.46
CA ARG A 134 -2.41 -17.61 -12.90
C ARG A 134 -2.94 -18.15 -11.58
N ALA A 135 -3.03 -19.47 -11.42
CA ALA A 135 -3.47 -20.11 -10.17
C ALA A 135 -2.52 -19.79 -9.01
N PHE A 136 -1.20 -19.85 -9.25
CA PHE A 136 -0.18 -19.48 -8.28
C PHE A 136 -0.13 -17.97 -8.01
N ASP A 137 -0.35 -17.14 -9.02
CA ASP A 137 -0.45 -15.68 -8.84
C ASP A 137 -1.63 -15.31 -7.94
N LEU A 138 -2.79 -15.93 -8.19
CA LEU A 138 -3.98 -15.74 -7.38
C LEU A 138 -3.73 -16.13 -5.92
N ALA A 139 -3.15 -17.30 -5.68
CA ALA A 139 -2.81 -17.78 -4.34
C ALA A 139 -1.80 -16.86 -3.64
N ALA A 140 -0.73 -16.44 -4.34
CA ALA A 140 0.27 -15.51 -3.81
C ALA A 140 -0.34 -14.14 -3.49
N ARG A 141 -1.25 -13.65 -4.34
CA ARG A 141 -1.96 -12.38 -4.11
C ARG A 141 -2.85 -12.43 -2.87
N VAL A 142 -3.60 -13.52 -2.68
CA VAL A 142 -4.42 -13.73 -1.47
C VAL A 142 -3.53 -13.86 -0.22
N LEU A 143 -2.41 -14.57 -0.33
CA LEU A 143 -1.49 -14.83 0.78
C LEU A 143 -0.70 -13.59 1.24
N THR A 144 -0.33 -12.71 0.32
CA THR A 144 0.57 -11.57 0.57
C THR A 144 -0.10 -10.21 0.49
N MET A 145 -1.37 -10.15 0.06
CA MET A 145 -2.09 -8.91 -0.27
C MET A 145 -1.33 -8.02 -1.26
N THR A 146 -0.51 -8.62 -2.11
CA THR A 146 0.30 -7.93 -3.12
C THR A 146 -0.08 -8.43 -4.51
N ASN A 147 -0.17 -7.54 -5.49
CA ASN A 147 -0.45 -7.93 -6.88
C ASN A 147 0.79 -8.60 -7.51
N VAL A 148 1.01 -9.86 -7.15
CA VAL A 148 2.08 -10.71 -7.67
C VAL A 148 1.67 -11.28 -9.03
N VAL A 149 2.59 -11.26 -9.98
CA VAL A 149 2.41 -11.84 -11.32
C VAL A 149 3.52 -12.82 -11.65
N GLY A 150 3.21 -13.84 -12.44
CA GLY A 150 4.17 -14.77 -13.00
C GLY A 150 5.00 -14.14 -14.12
N PRO A 151 6.00 -14.88 -14.64
CA PRO A 151 6.85 -14.42 -15.75
C PRO A 151 6.04 -14.06 -17.01
N ASP A 152 4.96 -14.79 -17.28
CA ASP A 152 4.13 -14.62 -18.49
C ASP A 152 3.02 -13.57 -18.29
N GLY A 153 2.86 -13.05 -17.06
CA GLY A 153 1.86 -12.03 -16.72
C GLY A 153 2.28 -10.60 -17.08
N GLN A 154 3.39 -10.41 -17.79
CA GLN A 154 3.89 -9.10 -18.22
C GLN A 154 2.95 -8.39 -19.21
N ASP A 155 2.06 -9.13 -19.87
CA ASP A 155 1.12 -8.60 -20.87
C ASP A 155 -0.25 -8.20 -20.30
N LEU A 156 -0.49 -8.36 -18.99
CA LEU A 156 -1.71 -7.86 -18.37
C LEU A 156 -1.64 -6.33 -18.29
N PRO A 157 -2.57 -5.59 -18.93
CA PRO A 157 -2.64 -4.16 -18.74
C PRO A 157 -2.89 -3.91 -17.26
N ASN A 158 -2.05 -3.06 -16.65
CA ASN A 158 -2.26 -2.55 -15.30
C ASN A 158 -3.76 -2.24 -15.13
N GLN A 159 -4.47 -2.93 -14.24
CA GLN A 159 -5.89 -2.70 -13.95
C GLN A 159 -6.12 -1.38 -13.19
N THR A 160 -5.39 -0.33 -13.59
CA THR A 160 -5.61 1.08 -13.32
C THR A 160 -5.14 1.88 -14.53
N ASP A 161 -5.60 1.54 -15.74
CA ASP A 161 -5.39 2.36 -16.93
C ASP A 161 -6.74 2.92 -17.39
N ASN A 162 -7.28 3.83 -16.58
CA ASN A 162 -8.08 4.91 -17.14
C ASN A 162 -7.05 5.91 -17.66
N GLY A 163 -6.88 5.89 -18.99
CA GLY A 163 -5.75 6.49 -19.68
C GLY A 163 -5.37 7.89 -19.20
N ASP A 164 -4.07 8.07 -19.01
CA ASP A 164 -3.34 9.21 -19.52
C ASP A 164 -1.85 8.86 -19.50
N GLU A 165 -1.22 8.92 -20.66
CA GLU A 165 0.23 8.93 -20.82
C GLU A 165 0.79 10.14 -20.07
N GLY A 166 1.17 9.94 -18.81
CA GLY A 166 1.88 10.93 -18.01
C GLY A 166 1.62 10.81 -16.52
N GLY A 167 2.50 10.12 -15.79
CA GLY A 167 2.79 10.52 -14.41
C GLY A 167 2.59 9.50 -13.29
N ILE A 168 2.49 8.20 -13.55
CA ILE A 168 2.78 7.22 -12.49
C ILE A 168 4.22 6.77 -12.69
N GLY A 169 5.07 7.00 -11.68
CA GLY A 169 6.28 6.20 -11.50
C GLY A 169 5.86 4.77 -11.22
N SER A 170 5.38 4.06 -12.24
CA SER A 170 4.85 2.71 -12.12
C SER A 170 6.03 1.84 -11.75
N LEU A 171 6.09 1.45 -10.47
CA LEU A 171 6.96 0.38 -10.05
C LEU A 171 6.74 -0.80 -11.01
N PRO A 172 7.82 -1.44 -11.50
CA PRO A 172 7.67 -2.61 -12.35
C PRO A 172 6.78 -3.63 -11.63
N PRO A 173 5.98 -4.43 -12.35
CA PRO A 173 5.07 -5.41 -11.74
C PRO A 173 5.80 -6.30 -10.73
N ALA A 174 5.09 -6.79 -9.70
CA ALA A 174 5.70 -7.63 -8.68
C ALA A 174 5.85 -9.05 -9.24
N VAL A 175 6.92 -9.26 -10.01
CA VAL A 175 7.14 -10.53 -10.72
C VAL A 175 7.71 -11.56 -9.75
N TRP A 176 6.96 -12.64 -9.49
CA TRP A 176 7.50 -13.81 -8.79
C TRP A 176 8.23 -14.67 -9.81
N THR A 177 9.55 -14.47 -9.88
CA THR A 177 10.40 -15.10 -10.88
C THR A 177 10.45 -16.63 -10.72
N PRO A 178 10.51 -17.39 -11.83
CA PRO A 178 10.59 -18.85 -11.83
C PRO A 178 11.60 -19.45 -10.86
N THR A 179 12.78 -18.83 -10.76
CA THR A 179 13.95 -19.33 -10.04
C THR A 179 14.02 -18.94 -8.58
N LYS A 180 13.10 -18.09 -8.09
CA LYS A 180 13.09 -17.62 -6.70
C LYS A 180 11.95 -18.24 -5.92
N CYS A 181 12.17 -18.46 -4.64
CA CYS A 181 11.08 -18.72 -3.71
C CYS A 181 10.25 -17.43 -3.50
N LEU A 182 9.07 -17.57 -2.91
CA LEU A 182 8.18 -16.43 -2.67
C LEU A 182 8.82 -15.41 -1.72
N GLN A 183 9.54 -15.87 -0.68
CA GLN A 183 10.21 -14.99 0.29
C GLN A 183 11.28 -14.11 -0.35
N ASP A 184 12.15 -14.69 -1.17
CA ASP A 184 13.19 -13.92 -1.87
C ASP A 184 12.57 -12.86 -2.78
N SER A 185 11.46 -13.19 -3.42
CA SER A 185 10.71 -12.24 -4.26
C SER A 185 10.10 -11.12 -3.41
N LEU A 186 9.61 -11.41 -2.20
CA LEU A 186 9.09 -10.39 -1.29
C LEU A 186 10.18 -9.43 -0.79
N VAL A 187 11.41 -9.92 -0.58
CA VAL A 187 12.56 -9.05 -0.26
C VAL A 187 12.82 -8.06 -1.40
N ASP A 188 12.68 -8.49 -2.66
CA ASP A 188 12.80 -7.60 -3.82
C ASP A 188 11.62 -6.62 -3.92
N PHE A 189 10.41 -7.06 -3.59
CA PHE A 189 9.21 -6.21 -3.65
C PHE A 189 9.22 -5.12 -2.57
N PHE A 190 9.84 -5.41 -1.41
CA PHE A 190 9.88 -4.56 -0.22
C PHE A 190 11.34 -4.36 0.26
N PRO A 191 12.16 -3.63 -0.51
CA PRO A 191 13.56 -3.44 -0.16
C PRO A 191 13.70 -2.66 1.15
N SER A 192 14.42 -3.23 2.10
CA SER A 192 14.62 -2.65 3.44
C SER A 192 15.81 -1.69 3.46
N ARG A 193 15.56 -0.40 3.70
CA ARG A 193 16.55 0.68 3.84
C ARG A 193 16.12 1.69 4.90
N ILE A 194 16.84 1.74 6.03
CA ILE A 194 16.58 2.74 7.07
C ILE A 194 16.94 4.13 6.54
N HIS A 195 15.96 5.03 6.49
CA HIS A 195 16.21 6.41 6.10
C HIS A 195 16.97 7.16 7.22
N PRO A 196 18.07 7.89 6.92
CA PRO A 196 18.86 8.60 7.92
C PRO A 196 18.03 9.54 8.81
N SER A 197 17.06 10.25 8.24
CA SER A 197 16.22 11.23 8.94
C SER A 197 15.11 10.62 9.82
N LEU A 198 14.91 9.30 9.82
CA LEU A 198 13.84 8.64 10.59
C LEU A 198 14.37 7.76 11.74
N GLN A 199 15.68 7.82 12.00
CA GLN A 199 16.34 7.03 13.03
C GLN A 199 15.76 7.27 14.44
N ALA A 200 15.65 6.20 15.22
CA ALA A 200 15.14 6.26 16.58
C ALA A 200 16.10 7.02 17.50
N GLY A 201 15.59 8.04 18.20
CA GLY A 201 16.34 8.87 19.15
C GLY A 201 16.83 10.21 18.59
N ASP A 202 16.67 10.44 17.28
CA ASP A 202 16.92 11.75 16.68
C ASP A 202 15.75 12.72 16.97
N PRO A 203 16.00 13.89 17.58
CA PRO A 203 14.98 14.93 17.74
C PRO A 203 14.31 15.33 16.42
N GLN A 204 15.07 15.38 15.32
CA GLN A 204 14.55 15.75 14.00
C GLN A 204 13.55 14.71 13.47
N ALA A 205 13.82 13.42 13.70
CA ALA A 205 12.88 12.35 13.35
C ALA A 205 11.53 12.50 14.05
N THR A 206 11.51 13.04 15.28
CA THR A 206 10.27 13.30 16.01
C THR A 206 9.48 14.44 15.38
N VAL A 207 10.16 15.51 14.96
CA VAL A 207 9.52 16.64 14.24
C VAL A 207 8.93 16.17 12.91
N ILE A 208 9.70 15.42 12.12
CA ILE A 208 9.25 14.84 10.84
C ILE A 208 7.99 14.00 11.06
N LYS A 209 8.03 13.08 12.04
CA LYS A 209 6.90 12.20 12.36
C LYS A 209 5.64 12.97 12.77
N ASN A 210 5.78 14.06 13.53
CA ASN A 210 4.65 14.88 13.93
C ASN A 210 4.01 15.66 12.76
N ASN A 211 4.77 15.94 11.71
CA ASN A 211 4.29 16.63 10.51
C ASN A 211 3.71 15.66 9.45
N LEU A 212 3.88 14.36 9.63
CA LEU A 212 3.39 13.31 8.73
C LEU A 212 1.96 12.83 9.04
N THR A 213 1.16 13.63 9.75
CA THR A 213 -0.22 13.23 10.03
C THR A 213 -1.12 13.43 8.80
N ALA A 214 -2.16 12.62 8.67
CA ALA A 214 -3.18 12.74 7.61
C ALA A 214 -3.82 14.13 7.55
N GLU A 215 -3.95 14.79 8.70
CA GLU A 215 -4.39 16.18 8.77
C GLU A 215 -3.41 17.12 8.05
N MET A 216 -2.11 17.01 8.31
CA MET A 216 -1.08 17.84 7.67
C MET A 216 -1.00 17.56 6.17
N LEU A 217 -1.01 16.29 5.77
CA LEU A 217 -1.05 15.90 4.35
C LEU A 217 -2.23 16.54 3.63
N ARG A 218 -3.43 16.54 4.23
CA ARG A 218 -4.62 17.13 3.63
C ARG A 218 -4.63 18.66 3.67
N LYS A 219 -4.32 19.26 4.82
CA LYS A 219 -4.48 20.72 5.03
C LYS A 219 -3.34 21.54 4.45
N VAL A 220 -2.10 21.04 4.54
CA VAL A 220 -0.89 21.76 4.12
C VAL A 220 -0.52 21.36 2.71
N ALA A 221 -0.37 20.05 2.46
CA ALA A 221 0.05 19.54 1.16
C ALA A 221 -1.12 19.37 0.16
N GLY A 222 -2.38 19.49 0.58
CA GLY A 222 -3.53 19.26 -0.29
C GLY A 222 -3.64 17.82 -0.81
N ILE A 223 -3.00 16.86 -0.13
CA ILE A 223 -2.98 15.45 -0.50
C ILE A 223 -4.26 14.77 0.00
N ARG A 224 -4.91 14.03 -0.89
CA ARG A 224 -6.04 13.15 -0.55
C ARG A 224 -5.53 11.76 -0.22
N ILE A 225 -6.16 11.13 0.75
CA ILE A 225 -5.86 9.75 1.14
C ILE A 225 -6.91 8.84 0.53
N GLU A 226 -6.47 7.84 -0.22
CA GLU A 226 -7.32 6.82 -0.82
C GLU A 226 -6.88 5.44 -0.36
N ARG A 227 -7.80 4.48 -0.36
CA ARG A 227 -7.52 3.12 0.07
C ARG A 227 -6.85 2.33 -1.05
N THR A 228 -5.99 1.37 -0.69
CA THR A 228 -5.53 0.33 -1.62
C THR A 228 -5.61 -1.04 -0.97
N ASP A 229 -5.99 -2.05 -1.75
CA ASP A 229 -5.95 -3.46 -1.37
C ASP A 229 -4.57 -4.09 -1.66
N ASN A 230 -3.71 -3.39 -2.42
CA ASN A 230 -2.35 -3.82 -2.75
C ASN A 230 -1.35 -3.23 -1.75
N LEU A 231 -0.76 -4.08 -0.92
CA LEU A 231 0.22 -3.69 0.09
C LEU A 231 1.42 -2.95 -0.51
N ARG A 232 1.84 -3.30 -1.73
CA ARG A 232 2.95 -2.66 -2.43
C ARG A 232 2.68 -1.21 -2.82
N ASP A 233 1.43 -0.79 -2.89
CA ASP A 233 1.05 0.60 -3.15
C ASP A 233 0.89 1.43 -1.87
N HIS A 234 1.15 0.87 -0.69
CA HIS A 234 1.07 1.60 0.57
C HIS A 234 2.02 2.84 0.59
N LEU A 235 1.46 4.01 0.88
CA LEU A 235 2.11 5.33 0.81
C LEU A 235 2.63 5.73 -0.58
N LYS A 236 2.20 5.06 -1.65
CA LYS A 236 2.52 5.50 -3.00
C LYS A 236 1.82 6.84 -3.24
N PHE A 237 2.61 7.85 -3.57
CA PHE A 237 2.14 9.21 -3.80
C PHE A 237 2.10 9.51 -5.30
N ASP A 238 0.93 9.90 -5.79
CA ASP A 238 0.77 10.49 -7.12
C ASP A 238 0.77 12.02 -6.99
N PRO A 239 1.86 12.70 -7.41
CA PRO A 239 1.94 14.16 -7.32
C PRO A 239 0.94 14.87 -8.24
N THR A 240 0.52 14.20 -9.31
CA THR A 240 -0.37 14.70 -10.37
C THR A 240 -1.81 14.73 -9.88
N ALA A 241 -2.31 13.61 -9.37
CA ALA A 241 -3.65 13.53 -8.76
C ALA A 241 -3.70 14.12 -7.34
N GLY A 242 -2.54 14.32 -6.71
CA GLY A 242 -2.43 14.72 -5.30
C GLY A 242 -3.03 13.65 -4.39
N VAL A 243 -2.79 12.37 -4.68
CA VAL A 243 -3.36 11.23 -3.96
C VAL A 243 -2.25 10.39 -3.36
N ALA A 244 -2.38 10.05 -2.09
CA ALA A 244 -1.57 9.05 -1.43
C ALA A 244 -2.42 7.79 -1.16
N LEU A 245 -1.96 6.66 -1.68
CA LEU A 245 -2.61 5.37 -1.46
C LEU A 245 -2.23 4.80 -0.11
N VAL A 246 -3.20 4.31 0.66
CA VAL A 246 -3.00 3.77 2.00
C VAL A 246 -3.60 2.37 2.07
N PHE A 247 -2.73 1.37 2.23
CA PHE A 247 -3.15 0.01 2.53
C PHE A 247 -3.96 -0.04 3.82
N HIS A 248 -5.17 -0.60 3.75
CA HIS A 248 -6.14 -0.45 4.84
C HIS A 248 -6.49 -1.75 5.58
N HIS A 249 -6.18 -2.95 5.07
CA HIS A 249 -6.55 -4.23 5.69
C HIS A 249 -5.74 -4.54 6.96
N THR A 250 -5.95 -3.77 8.03
CA THR A 250 -5.22 -3.93 9.29
C THR A 250 -5.56 -5.24 10.00
N SER A 251 -6.79 -5.72 9.83
CA SER A 251 -7.23 -7.00 10.40
C SER A 251 -6.35 -8.16 9.89
N VAL A 252 -6.08 -8.19 8.58
CA VAL A 252 -5.21 -9.18 7.93
C VAL A 252 -3.77 -9.09 8.42
N LEU A 253 -3.21 -7.89 8.52
CA LEU A 253 -1.85 -7.71 9.04
C LEU A 253 -1.73 -8.23 10.48
N LYS A 254 -2.71 -7.93 11.33
CA LYS A 254 -2.75 -8.44 12.71
C LYS A 254 -2.85 -9.96 12.75
N GLU A 255 -3.65 -10.57 11.89
CA GLU A 255 -3.74 -12.03 11.80
C GLU A 255 -2.43 -12.68 11.36
N HIS A 256 -1.72 -12.11 10.37
CA HIS A 256 -0.37 -12.58 10.03
C HIS A 256 0.59 -12.50 11.22
N LEU A 257 0.54 -11.39 11.97
CA LEU A 257 1.39 -11.20 13.15
C LEU A 257 1.03 -12.18 14.28
N LEU A 258 -0.25 -12.47 14.50
CA LEU A 258 -0.69 -13.47 15.48
C LEU A 258 -0.26 -14.88 15.08
N ALA A 259 -0.40 -15.24 13.81
CA ALA A 259 0.02 -16.54 13.29
C ALA A 259 1.55 -16.74 13.41
N THR A 260 2.35 -15.68 13.32
CA THR A 260 3.80 -15.76 13.57
C THR A 260 4.14 -16.00 15.04
N LYS A 261 3.39 -15.40 15.96
CA LYS A 261 3.68 -15.49 17.39
C LYS A 261 3.49 -16.91 17.92
N THR A 262 2.49 -17.62 17.43
CA THR A 262 2.22 -19.00 17.87
C THR A 262 3.28 -20.02 17.42
N ARG A 263 4.32 -19.58 16.71
CA ARG A 263 5.37 -20.40 16.10
C ARG A 263 6.75 -20.15 16.74
N GLU A 264 6.82 -20.13 18.06
CA GLU A 264 8.10 -19.99 18.80
C GLU A 264 9.05 -21.20 18.63
N ASP A 265 8.67 -22.23 17.87
CA ASP A 265 9.56 -23.33 17.49
C ASP A 265 10.50 -22.90 16.35
N ASP A 266 11.81 -23.00 16.59
CA ASP A 266 12.88 -22.73 15.61
C ASP A 266 12.79 -23.59 14.32
N GLU A 267 12.00 -24.67 14.32
CA GLU A 267 11.77 -25.55 13.15
C GLU A 267 10.59 -25.11 12.27
N ALA A 268 9.79 -24.12 12.69
CA ALA A 268 8.63 -23.68 11.90
C ALA A 268 9.07 -22.86 10.67
N PRO A 269 8.47 -23.11 9.48
CA PRO A 269 8.80 -22.32 8.30
C PRO A 269 8.46 -20.84 8.50
N PRO A 270 9.30 -19.92 7.99
CA PRO A 270 9.14 -18.49 8.17
C PRO A 270 7.80 -18.00 7.59
N PRO A 271 7.23 -16.92 8.14
CA PRO A 271 5.93 -16.41 7.70
C PRO A 271 5.97 -15.85 6.31
N CYS A 272 4.96 -16.17 5.49
CA CYS A 272 4.85 -15.70 4.11
C CYS A 272 4.79 -14.19 3.95
N LEU A 273 4.33 -13.44 4.94
CA LEU A 273 4.47 -11.99 4.97
C LEU A 273 5.55 -11.64 6.01
N PRO A 274 6.64 -10.95 5.62
CA PRO A 274 7.68 -10.56 6.55
C PRO A 274 7.10 -9.80 7.74
N ARG A 275 7.48 -10.22 8.95
CA ARG A 275 6.90 -9.69 10.19
C ARG A 275 7.17 -8.19 10.33
N GLU A 276 8.37 -7.74 9.95
CA GLU A 276 8.71 -6.31 9.99
C GLU A 276 7.82 -5.48 9.06
N LEU A 277 7.50 -5.99 7.86
CA LEU A 277 6.66 -5.29 6.89
C LEU A 277 5.24 -5.06 7.45
N ALA A 278 4.65 -6.08 8.06
CA ALA A 278 3.32 -5.97 8.66
C ALA A 278 3.30 -4.99 9.83
N LEU A 279 4.30 -5.05 10.72
CA LEU A 279 4.43 -4.12 11.84
C LEU A 279 4.61 -2.68 11.38
N GLU A 280 5.52 -2.46 10.46
CA GLU A 280 5.82 -1.14 9.94
C GLU A 280 4.60 -0.50 9.30
N THR A 281 3.84 -1.27 8.50
CA THR A 281 2.58 -0.82 7.89
C THR A 281 1.51 -0.46 8.93
N LEU A 282 1.45 -1.16 10.06
CA LEU A 282 0.56 -0.77 11.16
C LEU A 282 1.03 0.53 11.85
N TYR A 283 2.34 0.71 12.01
CA TYR A 283 2.90 1.93 12.59
C TYR A 283 2.77 3.16 11.67
N THR A 284 2.88 3.00 10.35
CA THR A 284 2.62 4.10 9.41
C THR A 284 1.16 4.56 9.51
N LEU A 285 0.21 3.63 9.64
CA LEU A 285 -1.19 4.00 9.88
C LEU A 285 -1.38 4.76 11.20
N GLN A 286 -0.71 4.34 12.28
CA GLN A 286 -0.74 5.07 13.55
C GLN A 286 -0.08 6.45 13.45
N LEU A 287 0.97 6.58 12.63
CA LEU A 287 1.65 7.84 12.34
C LEU A 287 0.75 8.81 11.57
N LEU A 288 0.09 8.32 10.51
CA LEU A 288 -0.87 9.11 9.73
C LEU A 288 -2.09 9.49 10.59
N PHE A 289 -2.56 8.58 11.43
CA PHE A 289 -3.78 8.74 12.21
C PHE A 289 -3.50 8.62 13.72
N PRO A 290 -2.77 9.57 14.34
CA PRO A 290 -2.46 9.49 15.76
C PRO A 290 -3.72 9.54 16.62
N PRO A 291 -3.81 8.77 17.73
CA PRO A 291 -4.99 8.74 18.59
C PRO A 291 -5.28 10.14 19.19
N GLY A 292 -6.56 10.49 19.30
CA GLY A 292 -7.01 11.72 19.98
C GLY A 292 -7.00 13.02 19.16
N GLY A 293 -6.65 13.00 17.85
CA GLY A 293 -6.59 14.20 17.00
C GLY A 293 -7.63 14.27 15.86
N ASN A 294 -7.57 15.31 15.02
CA ASN A 294 -8.46 15.46 13.85
C ASN A 294 -8.22 14.36 12.79
N SER A 295 -6.99 13.84 12.70
CA SER A 295 -6.69 12.68 11.85
C SER A 295 -7.55 11.47 12.21
N GLN A 296 -7.92 11.27 13.49
CA GLN A 296 -8.84 10.18 13.88
C GLN A 296 -10.26 10.42 13.40
N ALA A 297 -10.74 11.66 13.41
CA ALA A 297 -12.02 12.00 12.82
C ALA A 297 -12.01 11.75 11.30
N MET A 298 -10.89 12.04 10.63
CA MET A 298 -10.68 11.70 9.22
C MET A 298 -10.69 10.18 9.00
N LEU A 299 -10.02 9.39 9.83
CA LEU A 299 -10.05 7.93 9.73
C LEU A 299 -11.46 7.35 9.91
N ARG A 300 -12.24 7.83 10.89
CA ARG A 300 -13.65 7.42 11.05
C ARG A 300 -14.48 7.74 9.81
N ASN A 301 -14.19 8.87 9.15
CA ASN A 301 -14.82 9.22 7.88
C ASN A 301 -14.40 8.29 6.73
N LEU A 302 -13.12 7.94 6.66
CA LEU A 302 -12.60 6.98 5.67
C LEU A 302 -13.21 5.59 5.86
N VAL A 303 -13.36 5.11 7.10
CA VAL A 303 -14.03 3.83 7.41
C VAL A 303 -15.51 3.88 7.04
N SER A 304 -16.23 4.93 7.43
CA SER A 304 -17.68 5.01 7.20
C SER A 304 -18.08 5.32 5.76
N LYS A 305 -17.26 6.06 5.00
CA LYS A 305 -17.64 6.55 3.66
C LYS A 305 -16.77 6.02 2.51
N HIS A 306 -15.56 5.56 2.79
CA HIS A 306 -14.59 5.21 1.76
C HIS A 306 -14.13 3.74 1.85
N GLY A 307 -14.77 2.92 2.69
CA GLY A 307 -14.52 1.47 2.74
C GLY A 307 -13.18 1.07 3.37
N PHE A 308 -12.57 1.92 4.20
CA PHE A 308 -11.43 1.49 5.00
C PHE A 308 -11.83 0.39 5.98
N ASP A 309 -10.89 -0.49 6.33
CA ASP A 309 -11.12 -1.58 7.29
C ASP A 309 -11.55 -0.99 8.64
N PRO A 310 -12.70 -1.37 9.21
CA PRO A 310 -13.13 -0.90 10.52
C PRO A 310 -12.11 -1.20 11.64
N ASP A 311 -11.31 -2.24 11.49
CA ASP A 311 -10.24 -2.59 12.44
C ASP A 311 -9.10 -1.55 12.46
N SER A 312 -8.99 -0.69 11.44
CA SER A 312 -8.02 0.42 11.42
C SER A 312 -8.25 1.43 12.55
N LEU A 313 -9.47 1.52 13.10
CA LEU A 313 -9.77 2.35 14.27
C LEU A 313 -9.16 1.78 15.57
N ARG A 314 -8.65 0.55 15.53
CA ARG A 314 -8.12 -0.19 16.69
C ARG A 314 -6.61 -0.33 16.57
N PHE A 315 -5.87 0.76 16.76
CA PHE A 315 -4.40 0.78 16.69
C PHE A 315 -3.66 -0.06 17.75
N GLY A 316 -4.38 -0.73 18.65
CA GLY A 316 -3.76 -1.51 19.72
C GLY A 316 -2.95 -2.69 19.19
N THR A 317 -1.62 -2.58 19.27
CA THR A 317 -0.67 -3.70 19.10
C THR A 317 -0.44 -4.46 20.41
N ALA A 318 -1.18 -4.13 21.48
CA ALA A 318 -1.05 -4.76 22.79
C ALA A 318 -1.24 -6.28 22.75
N VAL A 319 -2.10 -6.78 21.85
CA VAL A 319 -2.33 -8.22 21.64
C VAL A 319 -1.13 -8.91 20.99
N LEU A 320 -0.24 -8.17 20.33
CA LEU A 320 0.87 -8.70 19.56
C LEU A 320 2.15 -8.94 20.40
N GLU A 321 2.15 -8.60 21.70
CA GLU A 321 3.28 -8.77 22.66
C GLU A 321 4.67 -8.55 22.02
N LEU A 322 4.88 -7.35 21.49
CA LEU A 322 6.10 -7.03 20.73
C LEU A 322 7.32 -6.89 21.64
N SER A 323 8.44 -7.49 21.23
CA SER A 323 9.71 -7.26 21.91
C SER A 323 10.15 -5.78 21.76
N PRO A 324 10.92 -5.23 22.72
CA PRO A 324 11.43 -3.86 22.59
C PRO A 324 12.28 -3.65 21.32
N TYR A 325 12.99 -4.68 20.87
CA TYR A 325 13.82 -4.65 19.68
C TYR A 325 12.98 -4.52 18.40
N GLU A 326 11.96 -5.37 18.25
CA GLU A 326 11.06 -5.34 17.09
C GLU A 326 10.33 -4.00 16.98
N ARG A 327 9.83 -3.50 18.12
CA ARG A 327 9.19 -2.18 18.19
C ARG A 327 10.14 -1.09 17.72
N LYS A 328 11.39 -1.08 18.23
CA LYS A 328 12.39 -0.06 17.86
C LYS A 328 12.70 -0.12 16.36
N ARG A 329 12.88 -1.32 15.81
CA ARG A 329 13.23 -1.50 14.39
C ARG A 329 12.09 -1.06 13.47
N ALA A 330 10.84 -1.44 13.76
CA ALA A 330 9.69 -1.04 12.96
C ALA A 330 9.43 0.49 13.00
N LEU A 331 9.74 1.15 14.13
CA LEU A 331 9.62 2.61 14.27
C LEU A 331 10.70 3.41 13.51
N CYS A 332 11.74 2.75 12.98
CA CYS A 332 12.71 3.36 12.07
C CYS A 332 12.25 3.38 10.62
N PHE A 333 11.08 2.79 10.32
CA PHE A 333 10.48 2.71 9.00
C PHE A 333 11.43 2.22 7.89
N PRO A 334 12.03 1.03 8.01
CA PRO A 334 12.99 0.54 7.03
C PRO A 334 12.39 0.24 5.65
N VAL A 335 11.12 -0.11 5.50
CA VAL A 335 10.51 -0.40 4.19
C VAL A 335 9.88 0.86 3.58
N TRP A 336 9.13 1.59 4.38
CA TRP A 336 8.29 2.71 3.98
C TRP A 336 8.94 4.07 4.19
N GLY A 337 10.12 4.12 4.80
CA GLY A 337 10.82 5.36 5.15
C GLY A 337 10.98 6.31 3.97
N THR A 338 11.40 5.81 2.80
CA THR A 338 11.54 6.67 1.60
C THR A 338 10.21 7.29 1.19
N ARG A 339 9.12 6.52 1.15
CA ARG A 339 7.79 7.04 0.77
C ARG A 339 7.22 8.01 1.80
N LEU A 340 7.51 7.79 3.08
CA LEU A 340 7.19 8.76 4.13
C LEU A 340 7.95 10.07 3.91
N MET A 341 9.22 10.02 3.50
CA MET A 341 9.97 11.22 3.18
C MET A 341 9.42 11.94 1.95
N ASP A 342 9.00 11.22 0.90
CA ASP A 342 8.35 11.84 -0.27
C ASP A 342 7.09 12.62 0.13
N LEU A 343 6.30 12.07 1.06
CA LEU A 343 5.13 12.75 1.62
C LEU A 343 5.53 13.94 2.50
N TYR A 344 6.60 13.81 3.28
CA TYR A 344 7.10 14.89 4.14
C TYR A 344 7.61 16.07 3.32
N ASP A 345 8.37 15.81 2.27
CA ASP A 345 8.89 16.82 1.35
C ASP A 345 7.76 17.65 0.73
N GLU A 346 6.62 17.00 0.45
CA GLU A 346 5.42 17.66 -0.06
C GLU A 346 4.66 18.46 1.02
N VAL A 347 4.82 18.11 2.30
CA VAL A 347 4.33 18.94 3.43
C VAL A 347 5.22 20.16 3.63
N GLU A 348 6.54 20.03 3.51
CA GLU A 348 7.46 21.16 3.60
C GLU A 348 7.36 22.10 2.39
N ASN A 349 7.20 21.54 1.19
CA ASN A 349 7.19 22.26 -0.07
C ASN A 349 5.91 21.94 -0.88
N PRO A 350 4.73 22.42 -0.43
CA PRO A 350 3.46 22.07 -1.04
C PRO A 350 3.35 22.64 -2.46
N LYS A 351 3.09 21.76 -3.42
CA LYS A 351 2.78 22.17 -4.79
C LYS A 351 1.35 22.70 -4.89
N PRO A 352 1.10 23.78 -5.65
CA PRO A 352 -0.23 24.33 -5.84
C PRO A 352 -1.08 23.37 -6.68
N ARG A 353 -2.09 22.75 -6.07
CA ARG A 353 -2.97 21.74 -6.71
C ARG A 353 -4.37 22.30 -7.04
N GLY A 354 -4.79 23.39 -6.40
CA GLY A 354 -6.09 24.01 -6.68
C GLY A 354 -6.06 24.95 -7.88
N ARG A 355 -7.16 25.00 -8.66
CA ARG A 355 -7.38 26.07 -9.65
C ARG A 355 -7.30 27.47 -9.03
N LEU A 356 -7.75 27.60 -7.77
CA LEU A 356 -7.65 28.83 -6.99
C LEU A 356 -6.23 29.10 -6.51
N ASP A 357 -5.46 28.08 -6.15
CA ASP A 357 -4.06 28.22 -5.73
C ASP A 357 -3.17 28.61 -6.92
N VAL A 358 -3.35 27.95 -8.06
CA VAL A 358 -2.70 28.32 -9.33
C VAL A 358 -3.11 29.73 -9.76
N TRP A 359 -4.36 30.13 -9.54
CA TRP A 359 -4.81 31.49 -9.82
C TRP A 359 -4.23 32.52 -8.85
N LEU A 360 -4.18 32.22 -7.55
CA LEU A 360 -3.56 33.06 -6.51
C LEU A 360 -2.06 33.21 -6.75
N GLU A 361 -1.39 32.14 -7.15
CA GLU A 361 0.04 32.15 -7.48
C GLU A 361 0.31 32.98 -8.74
N ARG A 362 -0.52 32.83 -9.79
CA ARG A 362 -0.46 33.71 -10.98
C ARG A 362 -0.69 35.17 -10.62
N ARG A 363 -1.65 35.45 -9.74
CA ARG A 363 -1.97 36.81 -9.28
C ARG A 363 -0.86 37.39 -8.37
N SER A 364 -0.20 36.55 -7.58
CA SER A 364 0.95 36.90 -6.75
C SER A 364 2.19 37.22 -7.59
N LYS A 365 2.54 36.37 -8.56
CA LYS A 365 3.64 36.62 -9.51
C LYS A 365 3.40 37.91 -10.31
N SER A 366 2.15 38.18 -10.70
CA SER A 366 1.76 39.43 -11.35
C SER A 366 2.00 40.66 -10.46
N ARG A 367 1.71 40.62 -9.14
CA ARG A 367 1.98 41.74 -8.23
C ARG A 367 3.47 42.01 -8.04
N HIS A 368 4.30 40.97 -7.96
CA HIS A 368 5.76 41.14 -7.85
C HIS A 368 6.36 41.77 -9.11
N MET A 369 5.90 41.34 -10.28
CA MET A 369 6.34 41.93 -11.56
C MET A 369 5.85 43.36 -11.72
N MET A 370 4.60 43.64 -11.33
CA MET A 370 3.99 44.98 -11.37
C MET A 370 4.66 45.95 -10.38
N LEU A 371 5.06 45.46 -9.20
CA LEU A 371 5.82 46.24 -8.21
C LEU A 371 7.21 46.59 -8.75
N ALA A 372 7.91 45.62 -9.35
CA ALA A 372 9.22 45.85 -9.96
C ALA A 372 9.16 46.90 -11.09
N THR A 373 8.15 46.83 -11.97
CA THR A 373 7.95 47.85 -13.01
C THR A 373 7.58 49.21 -12.44
N THR A 374 6.77 49.26 -11.38
CA THR A 374 6.36 50.54 -10.76
C THR A 374 7.55 51.24 -10.10
N VAL A 375 8.38 50.49 -9.38
CA VAL A 375 9.63 51.01 -8.78
C VAL A 375 10.60 51.47 -9.88
N GLY A 376 10.74 50.71 -10.97
CA GLY A 376 11.56 51.09 -12.11
C GLY A 376 11.10 52.40 -12.77
N VAL A 377 9.79 52.58 -12.98
CA VAL A 377 9.23 53.82 -13.53
C VAL A 377 9.45 54.99 -12.58
N PHE A 378 9.21 54.80 -11.27
CA PHE A 378 9.45 55.85 -10.27
C PHE A 378 10.92 56.28 -10.25
N ALA A 379 11.86 55.32 -10.29
CA ALA A 379 13.27 55.60 -10.36
C ALA A 379 13.64 56.38 -11.64
N ALA A 380 13.08 56.01 -12.79
CA ALA A 380 13.30 56.72 -14.05
C ALA A 380 12.77 58.16 -14.04
N VAL A 381 11.59 58.40 -13.44
CA VAL A 381 11.03 59.76 -13.30
C VAL A 381 11.91 60.61 -12.38
N ILE A 382 12.34 60.07 -11.24
CA ILE A 382 13.21 60.79 -10.30
C ILE A 382 14.54 61.14 -10.96
N LEU A 383 15.17 60.18 -11.65
CA LEU A 383 16.42 60.41 -12.38
C LEU A 383 16.24 61.44 -13.51
N GLY A 384 15.12 61.40 -14.22
CA GLY A 384 14.78 62.39 -15.24
C GLY A 384 14.62 63.81 -14.66
N LEU A 385 13.94 63.94 -13.52
CA LEU A 385 13.77 65.22 -12.83
C LEU A 385 15.10 65.76 -12.28
N LEU A 386 15.95 64.89 -11.71
CA LEU A 386 17.28 65.28 -11.25
C LEU A 386 18.16 65.76 -12.40
N GLY A 387 18.13 65.08 -13.56
CA GLY A 387 18.83 65.52 -14.77
C GLY A 387 18.32 66.87 -15.31
N LEU A 388 17.01 67.12 -15.22
CA LEU A 388 16.41 68.42 -15.56
C LEU A 388 16.82 69.53 -14.57
N CYS A 389 16.92 69.21 -13.28
CA CYS A 389 17.44 70.15 -12.28
C CYS A 389 18.91 70.49 -12.56
N GLU A 390 19.78 69.50 -12.80
CA GLU A 390 21.19 69.75 -13.11
C GLU A 390 21.38 70.60 -14.36
N THR A 391 20.59 70.34 -15.40
CA THR A 391 20.62 71.15 -16.63
C THR A 391 20.10 72.56 -16.38
N TYR A 392 19.00 72.72 -15.64
CA TYR A 392 18.47 74.04 -15.24
C TYR A 392 19.49 74.85 -14.42
N PHE A 393 20.17 74.23 -13.45
CA PHE A 393 21.23 74.88 -12.68
C PHE A 393 22.44 75.24 -13.55
N ARG A 394 22.83 74.39 -14.51
CA ARG A 394 23.91 74.73 -15.46
C ARG A 394 23.54 75.86 -16.43
N THR A 395 22.26 75.99 -16.81
CA THR A 395 21.82 77.01 -17.78
C THR A 395 21.41 78.34 -17.13
N ASN A 396 20.91 78.31 -15.89
CA ASN A 396 20.39 79.50 -15.19
C ASN A 396 21.24 79.99 -14.02
N VAL A 397 22.40 79.37 -13.76
CA VAL A 397 23.44 80.03 -12.95
C VAL A 397 24.29 80.88 -13.90
N PRO A 398 24.12 82.22 -13.92
CA PRO A 398 25.02 83.09 -14.65
C PRO A 398 26.45 82.93 -14.13
N ALA A 399 27.41 82.92 -15.04
CA ALA A 399 28.85 82.93 -14.76
C ALA A 399 29.28 84.25 -14.09
N ALA A 400 28.89 84.45 -12.84
CA ALA A 400 29.36 85.50 -11.97
C ALA A 400 29.84 84.85 -10.67
N ILE A 401 31.14 85.04 -10.38
CA ILE A 401 31.92 84.45 -9.28
C ILE A 401 32.50 83.06 -9.61
N ARG A 402 33.34 83.02 -10.65
CA ARG A 402 34.58 82.23 -10.60
C ARG A 402 35.73 83.22 -10.68
N GLY A 403 35.98 83.89 -9.56
CA GLY A 403 37.02 84.89 -9.37
C GLY A 403 37.26 85.09 -7.89
N TYR A 404 38.49 84.77 -7.47
CA TYR A 404 39.11 84.84 -6.14
C TYR A 404 39.06 83.59 -5.25
N GLN A 405 40.26 82.98 -5.24
CA GLN A 405 40.90 82.02 -4.34
C GLN A 405 40.48 80.55 -4.43
#